data_AF-A0A0F9YIE6-F1
#
_entry.id   AF-A0A0F9YIE6-F1
#
_cell.length_a   1.000
_cell.length_b   1.000
_cell.length_c   1.000
_cell.angle_alpha   90.00
_cell.angle_beta   90.00
_cell.angle_gamma   90.00
#
_symmetry.space_group_name_H-M   'P 1'
#
loop_
_entity.id
_entity.type
_entity.pdbx_description
1 polymer ?
#
loop_
_entity_poly.entity_id
_entity_poly.type
_entity_poly.pdbx_seq_one_letter_code
_entity_poly.pdbx_strand_id
1 'polypeptide(L)'
;MKAYDLLKYTACIGLSLFLYQSAPVLAQPADKPRFEEHQRNAVRDYYRAESSAKRCPPGLAKKNNGCMPPGQAKKWQVGQRLPGDVIYHEIPPEIASQLGVPPDGHRYVRVASDILLITQNVGNVIDAIIGVE
;
A
#
# COMPACT_ATOMS: atom_id res chain seq x y z
N MET A 1 -52.47 -36.89 36.07
CA MET A 1 -52.32 -35.50 35.60
C MET A 1 -51.53 -34.71 36.62
N LYS A 2 -50.24 -34.49 36.41
CA LYS A 2 -49.46 -33.50 37.17
C LYS A 2 -48.72 -32.64 36.16
N ALA A 3 -49.24 -31.43 35.96
CA ALA A 3 -48.79 -30.42 35.01
C ALA A 3 -47.50 -29.71 35.48
N TYR A 4 -46.47 -30.47 35.87
CA TYR A 4 -45.28 -29.91 36.52
C TYR A 4 -43.94 -30.21 35.81
N ASP A 5 -43.93 -30.98 34.71
CA ASP A 5 -42.69 -31.34 34.00
C ASP A 5 -42.40 -30.53 32.73
N LEU A 6 -43.36 -29.77 32.19
CA LEU A 6 -43.09 -28.90 31.04
C LEU A 6 -42.47 -27.55 31.42
N LEU A 7 -42.64 -27.06 32.66
CA LEU A 7 -42.10 -25.74 33.05
C LEU A 7 -40.59 -25.74 33.34
N LYS A 8 -39.97 -26.91 33.60
CA LYS A 8 -38.52 -27.02 33.76
C LYS A 8 -37.79 -27.05 32.42
N TYR A 9 -38.40 -27.65 31.40
CA TYR A 9 -37.79 -27.83 30.08
C TYR A 9 -37.74 -26.51 29.29
N THR A 10 -38.72 -25.62 29.48
CA THR A 10 -38.75 -24.30 28.82
C THR A 10 -37.73 -23.32 29.41
N ALA A 11 -37.31 -23.49 30.67
CA ALA A 11 -36.29 -22.66 31.29
C ALA A 11 -34.86 -22.97 30.77
N CYS A 12 -34.61 -24.19 30.30
CA CYS A 12 -33.30 -24.58 29.78
C CYS A 12 -33.02 -24.09 28.36
N ILE A 13 -34.06 -23.89 27.53
CA ILE A 13 -33.88 -23.52 26.12
C ILE A 13 -33.66 -22.00 25.96
N GLY A 14 -34.23 -21.17 26.85
CA GLY A 14 -34.10 -19.71 26.79
C GLY A 14 -32.72 -19.16 27.18
N LEU A 15 -31.95 -19.89 28.00
CA LEU A 15 -30.66 -19.41 28.52
C LEU A 15 -29.46 -19.66 27.58
N SER A 16 -29.59 -20.57 26.61
CA SER A 16 -28.50 -20.90 25.68
C SER A 16 -28.36 -19.95 24.49
N LEU A 17 -29.37 -19.15 24.17
CA LEU A 17 -29.31 -18.21 23.04
C LEU A 17 -28.78 -16.82 23.42
N PHE A 18 -28.79 -16.45 24.70
CA PHE A 18 -28.38 -15.10 25.14
C PHE A 18 -26.88 -14.91 25.37
N LEU A 19 -26.08 -15.98 25.32
CA LEU A 19 -24.62 -15.89 25.46
C LEU A 19 -23.87 -15.83 24.13
N TYR A 20 -24.55 -15.94 22.98
CA TYR A 20 -23.88 -16.00 21.68
C TYR A 20 -23.58 -14.64 21.04
N GLN A 21 -23.85 -13.52 21.73
CA GLN A 21 -23.86 -12.20 21.08
C GLN A 21 -22.71 -11.25 21.46
N SER A 22 -21.59 -11.74 21.99
CA SER A 22 -20.42 -10.87 22.19
C SER A 22 -19.11 -11.55 21.81
N ALA A 23 -19.05 -12.06 20.58
CA ALA A 23 -17.76 -12.09 19.90
C ALA A 23 -17.29 -10.62 19.79
N PRO A 24 -16.16 -10.22 20.39
CA PRO A 24 -15.55 -8.95 20.02
C PRO A 24 -15.30 -9.02 18.52
N VAL A 25 -15.78 -8.02 17.77
CA VAL A 25 -15.33 -7.80 16.39
C VAL A 25 -13.82 -7.79 16.48
N LEU A 26 -13.20 -8.85 15.96
CA LEU A 26 -11.75 -9.00 15.94
C LEU A 26 -11.23 -7.72 15.31
N ALA A 27 -10.55 -6.89 16.12
CA ALA A 27 -9.86 -5.72 15.64
C ALA A 27 -9.05 -6.18 14.43
N GLN A 28 -9.46 -5.71 13.25
CA GLN A 28 -8.78 -6.04 12.01
C GLN A 28 -7.32 -5.61 12.23
N PRO A 29 -6.34 -6.49 11.94
CA PRO A 29 -4.94 -6.11 12.10
C PRO A 29 -4.75 -4.79 11.35
N ALA A 30 -4.25 -3.77 12.03
CA ALA A 30 -4.04 -2.44 11.45
C ALA A 30 -3.44 -2.61 10.06
N ASP A 31 -4.24 -2.30 9.03
CA ASP A 31 -3.83 -2.57 7.66
C ASP A 31 -2.52 -1.83 7.42
N LYS A 32 -1.49 -2.58 7.04
CA LYS A 32 -0.18 -2.01 6.72
C LYS A 32 -0.41 -0.86 5.73
N PRO A 33 0.16 0.33 5.95
CA PRO A 33 -0.08 1.47 5.07
C PRO A 33 0.31 1.10 3.63
N ARG A 34 -0.57 1.36 2.68
CA ARG A 34 -0.46 0.95 1.28
C ARG A 34 -0.91 2.09 0.38
N PHE A 35 -0.48 2.05 -0.87
CA PHE A 35 -1.02 2.95 -1.88
C PHE A 35 -2.46 2.55 -2.21
N GLU A 36 -3.35 3.52 -2.08
CA GLU A 36 -4.73 3.42 -2.54
C GLU A 36 -4.81 3.43 -4.07
N GLU A 37 -5.94 2.96 -4.60
CA GLU A 37 -6.15 2.90 -6.05
C GLU A 37 -6.09 4.28 -6.71
N HIS A 38 -6.66 5.30 -6.06
CA HIS A 38 -6.61 6.68 -6.56
C HIS A 38 -5.17 7.21 -6.62
N GLN A 39 -4.34 6.89 -5.63
CA GLN A 39 -2.93 7.24 -5.57
C GLN A 39 -2.14 6.56 -6.69
N ARG A 40 -2.43 5.27 -6.95
CA ARG A 40 -1.83 4.51 -8.05
C ARG A 40 -2.13 5.14 -9.40
N ASN A 41 -3.40 5.51 -9.62
CA ASN A 41 -3.82 6.11 -10.88
C ASN A 41 -3.22 7.51 -11.08
N ALA A 42 -3.24 8.37 -10.06
CA ALA A 42 -2.60 9.69 -10.11
C ALA A 42 -1.11 9.60 -10.51
N VAL A 43 -0.37 8.68 -9.89
CA VAL A 43 1.05 8.47 -10.20
C VAL A 43 1.24 8.00 -11.65
N ARG A 44 0.45 7.03 -12.10
CA ARG A 44 0.57 6.49 -13.47
C ARG A 44 0.24 7.54 -14.52
N ASP A 45 -0.79 8.33 -14.31
CA ASP A 45 -1.21 9.37 -15.24
C ASP A 45 -0.16 10.48 -15.34
N TYR A 46 0.41 10.90 -14.21
CA TYR A 46 1.49 11.89 -14.15
C TYR A 46 2.72 11.44 -14.95
N TYR A 47 3.25 10.25 -14.68
CA TYR A 47 4.47 9.77 -15.35
C TYR A 47 4.22 9.36 -16.81
N ARG A 48 3.02 8.89 -17.18
CA ARG A 48 2.65 8.66 -18.57
C ARG A 48 2.68 9.95 -19.39
N ALA A 49 2.14 11.04 -18.83
CA ALA A 49 2.19 12.35 -19.47
C ALA A 49 3.64 12.85 -19.63
N GLU A 50 4.47 12.62 -18.61
CA GLU A 50 5.89 13.00 -18.58
C GLU A 50 6.71 12.26 -19.66
N SER A 51 6.55 10.94 -19.76
CA SER A 51 7.20 10.09 -20.76
C SER A 51 6.80 10.47 -22.18
N SER A 52 5.52 10.80 -22.39
CA SER A 52 4.97 11.23 -23.69
C SER A 52 5.54 12.58 -24.15
N ALA A 53 5.95 13.43 -23.20
CA ALA A 53 6.48 14.76 -23.46
C ALA A 53 7.97 14.79 -23.91
N LYS A 54 8.57 13.64 -24.28
CA LYS A 54 9.92 13.51 -24.85
C LYS A 54 11.08 14.00 -23.97
N ARG A 55 10.92 14.00 -22.64
CA ARG A 55 12.00 14.38 -21.68
C ARG A 55 13.02 13.27 -21.43
N CYS A 56 12.92 12.19 -22.21
CA CYS A 56 13.85 11.10 -22.17
C CYS A 56 15.08 11.38 -23.05
N PRO A 57 16.31 11.26 -22.52
CA PRO A 57 17.52 11.49 -23.29
C PRO A 57 17.54 10.67 -24.60
N PRO A 58 17.98 11.27 -25.73
CA PRO A 58 18.05 10.57 -27.02
C PRO A 58 19.00 9.37 -26.89
N GLY A 59 18.44 8.16 -26.91
CA GLY A 59 19.17 6.89 -26.71
C GLY A 59 18.50 5.93 -25.73
N LEU A 60 17.74 6.46 -24.76
CA LEU A 60 17.01 5.64 -23.78
C LEU A 60 15.56 5.37 -24.20
N ALA A 61 14.93 6.33 -24.89
CA ALA A 61 13.57 6.20 -25.44
C ALA A 61 13.42 5.03 -26.43
N LYS A 62 14.50 4.61 -27.09
CA LYS A 62 14.48 3.53 -28.10
C LYS A 62 14.51 2.13 -27.49
N LYS A 63 14.79 2.01 -26.20
CA LYS A 63 14.92 0.73 -25.49
C LYS A 63 13.61 0.18 -24.92
N ASN A 64 12.49 0.88 -25.12
CA ASN A 64 11.15 0.51 -24.60
C ASN A 64 11.18 0.12 -23.11
N ASN A 65 12.08 0.72 -22.34
CA ASN A 65 12.30 0.50 -20.92
C ASN A 65 11.98 1.76 -20.10
N GLY A 66 11.07 2.58 -20.66
CA GLY A 66 10.54 3.86 -20.15
C GLY A 66 11.55 4.82 -19.54
N CYS A 67 12.74 4.90 -20.15
CA CYS A 67 13.75 5.90 -19.80
C CYS A 67 14.52 5.56 -18.52
N MET A 68 14.63 4.26 -18.20
CA MET A 68 15.47 3.74 -17.13
C MET A 68 16.92 3.45 -17.60
N PRO A 69 17.96 4.03 -16.98
CA PRO A 69 19.35 3.75 -17.34
C PRO A 69 19.75 2.28 -17.04
N PRO A 70 20.55 1.64 -17.90
CA PRO A 70 21.01 0.27 -17.68
C PRO A 70 21.93 0.21 -16.44
N GLY A 71 21.63 -0.69 -15.50
CA GLY A 71 22.36 -0.84 -14.23
C GLY A 71 21.53 -0.57 -12.97
N GLN A 72 20.36 0.06 -13.13
CA GLN A 72 19.41 0.30 -12.04
C GLN A 72 18.26 -0.74 -12.01
N ALA A 73 18.49 -1.93 -12.57
CA ALA A 73 17.52 -3.02 -12.51
C ALA A 73 17.19 -3.33 -11.04
N LYS A 74 15.89 -3.34 -10.73
CA LYS A 74 15.24 -3.34 -9.41
C LYS A 74 16.09 -3.95 -8.29
N LYS A 75 16.81 -3.09 -7.57
CA LYS A 75 17.67 -3.45 -6.43
C LYS A 75 16.95 -3.52 -5.08
N TRP A 76 15.64 -3.26 -5.06
CA TRP A 76 14.84 -3.12 -3.85
C TRP A 76 13.70 -4.14 -3.83
N GLN A 77 13.21 -4.48 -2.63
CA GLN A 77 12.12 -5.45 -2.45
C GLN A 77 11.15 -4.95 -1.37
N VAL A 78 9.84 -5.18 -1.58
CA VAL A 78 8.82 -4.85 -0.59
C VAL A 78 9.03 -5.70 0.67
N GLY A 79 8.91 -5.08 1.84
CA GLY A 79 9.14 -5.71 3.14
C GLY A 79 10.60 -5.73 3.59
N GLN A 80 11.53 -5.31 2.73
CA GLN A 80 12.96 -5.24 3.04
C GLN A 80 13.41 -3.79 3.21
N ARG A 81 14.57 -3.63 3.86
CA ARG A 81 15.24 -2.33 3.94
C ARG A 81 15.79 -1.94 2.57
N LEU A 82 15.64 -0.67 2.21
CA LEU A 82 16.25 -0.14 1.01
C LEU A 82 17.79 -0.24 1.12
N PRO A 83 18.47 -0.91 0.17
CA PRO A 83 19.92 -1.01 0.18
C PRO A 83 20.57 0.37 0.03
N GLY A 84 21.72 0.58 0.68
CA GLY A 84 22.41 1.88 0.67
C GLY A 84 22.99 2.29 -0.68
N ASP A 85 23.11 1.37 -1.63
CA ASP A 85 23.54 1.63 -3.01
C ASP A 85 22.39 2.09 -3.93
N VAL A 86 21.16 2.13 -3.41
CA VAL A 86 19.99 2.60 -4.14
C VAL A 86 19.81 4.10 -3.93
N ILE A 87 20.03 4.85 -4.99
CA ILE A 87 19.76 6.29 -5.03
C ILE A 87 18.24 6.48 -5.14
N TYR A 88 17.67 7.21 -4.19
CA TYR A 88 16.28 7.64 -4.21
C TYR A 88 16.19 9.16 -4.23
N HIS A 89 15.12 9.66 -4.84
CA HIS A 89 14.81 11.08 -4.92
C HIS A 89 13.46 11.37 -4.27
N GLU A 90 13.28 12.62 -3.89
CA GLU A 90 11.96 13.09 -3.47
C GLU A 90 11.02 13.15 -4.67
N ILE A 91 9.74 12.95 -4.39
CA ILE A 91 8.71 12.98 -5.41
C ILE A 91 8.41 14.44 -5.78
N PRO A 92 8.14 14.74 -7.07
CA PRO A 92 7.76 16.10 -7.48
C PRO A 92 6.55 16.62 -6.67
N PRO A 93 6.53 17.93 -6.34
CA PRO A 93 5.47 18.51 -5.50
C PRO A 93 4.07 18.39 -6.13
N GLU A 94 4.00 18.37 -7.46
CA GLU A 94 2.77 18.23 -8.25
C GLU A 94 2.03 16.92 -7.93
N ILE A 95 2.76 15.79 -7.96
CA ILE A 95 2.19 14.48 -7.65
C ILE A 95 2.15 14.23 -6.13
N ALA A 96 3.07 14.81 -5.34
CA ALA A 96 2.99 14.73 -3.88
C ALA A 96 1.68 15.35 -3.35
N SER A 97 1.20 16.42 -3.96
CA SER A 97 -0.07 17.06 -3.61
C SER A 97 -1.29 16.16 -3.91
N GLN A 98 -1.21 15.33 -4.95
CA GLN A 98 -2.27 14.39 -5.32
C GLN A 98 -2.24 13.12 -4.48
N LEU A 99 -1.05 12.67 -4.07
CA LEU A 99 -0.87 11.53 -3.16
C LEU A 99 -1.35 11.87 -1.73
N GLY A 100 -1.26 13.14 -1.35
CA GLY A 100 -1.61 13.61 -0.02
C GLY A 100 -0.48 13.38 0.99
N VAL A 101 -0.82 13.58 2.26
CA VAL A 101 0.14 13.44 3.36
C VAL A 101 0.41 11.95 3.58
N PRO A 102 1.68 11.50 3.57
CA PRO A 102 2.01 10.11 3.86
C PRO A 102 1.59 9.76 5.30
N PRO A 103 1.20 8.50 5.56
CA PRO A 103 0.92 8.03 6.91
C PRO A 103 2.09 8.27 7.87
N ASP A 104 1.79 8.40 9.16
CA ASP A 104 2.79 8.74 10.18
C ASP A 104 4.05 7.87 10.12
N GLY A 105 5.22 8.52 10.13
CA GLY A 105 6.51 7.85 10.07
C GLY A 105 6.85 7.25 8.70
N HIS A 106 6.09 7.59 7.65
CA HIS A 106 6.36 7.16 6.28
C HIS A 106 6.63 8.37 5.36
N ARG A 107 7.25 8.08 4.23
CA ARG A 107 7.43 9.04 3.14
C ARG A 107 7.39 8.35 1.80
N TYR A 108 6.97 9.10 0.80
CA TYR A 108 7.01 8.66 -0.58
C TYR A 108 8.37 9.02 -1.21
N VAL A 109 8.99 8.08 -1.89
CA VAL A 109 10.26 8.28 -2.60
C VAL A 109 10.19 7.71 -4.00
N ARG A 110 10.92 8.34 -4.92
CA ARG A 110 11.11 7.84 -6.28
C ARG A 110 12.44 7.10 -6.37
N VAL A 111 12.39 5.86 -6.86
CA VAL A 111 13.56 5.03 -7.13
C VAL A 111 13.49 4.60 -8.59
N ALA A 112 14.36 5.17 -9.42
CA ALA A 112 14.31 4.98 -10.87
C ALA A 112 12.90 5.28 -11.42
N SER A 113 12.19 4.24 -11.85
CA SER A 113 10.84 4.29 -12.44
C SER A 113 9.77 3.69 -11.53
N ASP A 114 10.09 3.56 -10.24
CA ASP A 114 9.19 3.05 -9.22
C ASP A 114 8.95 4.11 -8.14
N ILE A 115 7.77 4.08 -7.54
CA ILE A 115 7.40 4.93 -6.41
C ILE A 115 7.24 4.04 -5.18
N LEU A 116 8.00 4.31 -4.13
CA LEU A 116 8.04 3.51 -2.92
C LEU A 116 7.42 4.28 -1.75
N LEU A 117 6.66 3.58 -0.93
CA LEU A 117 6.29 4.01 0.40
C LEU A 117 7.31 3.41 1.37
N ILE A 118 8.13 4.24 2.00
CA ILE A 118 9.19 3.80 2.92
C ILE A 118 8.97 4.34 4.33
N THR A 119 9.51 3.65 5.33
CA THR A 119 9.61 4.20 6.69
C THR A 119 10.68 5.29 6.76
N GLN A 120 10.41 6.38 7.49
CA GLN A 120 11.28 7.55 7.56
C GLN A 120 12.61 7.27 8.29
N ASN A 121 12.64 6.32 9.22
CA ASN A 121 13.82 6.01 10.03
C ASN A 121 14.75 4.98 9.38
N VAL A 122 14.20 3.84 8.98
CA VAL A 122 15.00 2.67 8.54
C VAL A 122 15.08 2.59 7.02
N GLY A 123 14.10 3.18 6.30
CA GLY A 123 13.95 3.03 4.86
C GLY A 123 13.39 1.66 4.48
N ASN A 124 12.54 1.06 5.32
CA ASN A 124 11.88 -0.20 4.98
C ASN A 124 10.81 0.06 3.93
N VAL A 125 10.82 -0.71 2.84
CA VAL A 125 9.82 -0.61 1.79
C VAL A 125 8.53 -1.26 2.28
N ILE A 126 7.50 -0.44 2.45
CA ILE A 126 6.21 -0.87 2.96
C ILE A 126 5.32 -1.33 1.81
N ASP A 127 5.24 -0.51 0.77
CA ASP A 127 4.50 -0.76 -0.46
C ASP A 127 5.16 -0.03 -1.64
N ALA A 128 4.80 -0.38 -2.87
CA ALA A 128 5.35 0.22 -4.07
C ALA A 128 4.37 0.24 -5.25
N ILE A 129 4.57 1.23 -6.12
CA ILE A 129 4.00 1.31 -7.45
C ILE A 129 5.15 1.07 -8.42
N ILE A 130 5.06 -0.04 -9.15
CA ILE A 130 6.13 -0.51 -10.04
C ILE A 130 5.79 -0.13 -11.47
N GLY A 131 6.79 0.32 -12.23
CA GLY A 131 6.64 0.59 -13.66
C GLY A 131 5.73 1.78 -13.94
N VAL A 132 6.08 2.93 -13.38
CA VAL A 132 5.40 4.20 -13.67
C VAL A 132 5.97 4.80 -14.96
N GLU A 133 5.68 4.14 -16.09
CA GLU A 133 6.17 4.50 -17.44
C GLU A 133 5.07 4.36 -18.51
#